data_AF-A0A318R3Q9-F1
#
_entry.id   AF-A0A318R3Q9-F1
#
_cell.length_a   1.000
_cell.length_b   1.000
_cell.length_c   1.000
_cell.angle_alpha   90.00
_cell.angle_beta   90.00
_cell.angle_gamma   90.00
#
_symmetry.space_group_name_H-M   'P 1'
#
loop_
_entity.id
_entity.type
_entity.pdbx_description
1 polymer ?
#
loop_
_entity_poly.entity_id
_entity_poly.type
_entity_poly.pdbx_seq_one_letter_code
_entity_poly.pdbx_strand_id
1 'polypeptide(L)'
;MRIAIAGDLHGSWSQEDLDLLSELNPDGILFVGDLSDGDLRIARAISKISIPTSVILGNHDRGQDRSGDILRAQLDLLGEKNCSWNLSKWNLNELSVVGARPCSAGGGFFLAPEVKEVFGEVSLNESVLRIVSAAKSAPLDFPLLILAHSGPVGLGSESSSPCGRDWKLPSMDWGDKDLGIAIDQIRKFRIPELVVFGHTHHQLRIGGNRTRKTFAQDLWGTSYLNAACVPRRGIDSAGENLCHFSWIEFSNGKLIHASHRWFRNDASIAYKEILLNK
;
A
#
# COMPACT_ATOMS: atom_id res chain seq x y z
N MET A 1 7.69 12.43 -12.25
CA MET A 1 7.74 11.00 -11.84
C MET A 1 6.32 10.45 -11.69
N ARG A 2 6.05 9.26 -12.22
CA ARG A 2 4.75 8.57 -12.27
C ARG A 2 4.88 7.19 -11.65
N ILE A 3 4.07 6.88 -10.64
CA ILE A 3 4.16 5.63 -9.88
C ILE A 3 2.83 4.89 -9.97
N ALA A 4 2.90 3.61 -10.35
CA ALA A 4 1.77 2.69 -10.29
C ALA A 4 1.65 2.08 -8.89
N ILE A 5 0.43 1.79 -8.45
CA ILE A 5 0.18 1.16 -7.15
C ILE A 5 -0.81 0.02 -7.36
N ALA A 6 -0.38 -1.19 -7.00
CA ALA A 6 -1.20 -2.38 -6.99
C ALA A 6 -1.59 -2.69 -5.54
N GLY A 7 -2.89 -2.72 -5.24
CA GLY A 7 -3.38 -3.04 -3.91
C GLY A 7 -4.20 -4.31 -3.88
N ASP A 8 -4.04 -5.04 -2.77
CA ASP A 8 -4.84 -6.17 -2.34
C ASP A 8 -5.10 -7.15 -3.49
N LEU A 9 -4.01 -7.75 -3.98
CA LEU A 9 -4.03 -8.55 -5.20
C LEU A 9 -4.92 -9.79 -5.05
N HIS A 10 -4.93 -10.43 -3.87
CA HIS A 10 -5.71 -11.63 -3.57
C HIS A 10 -5.59 -12.71 -4.67
N GLY A 11 -4.36 -12.97 -5.13
CA GLY A 11 -4.09 -13.93 -6.21
C GLY A 11 -4.18 -13.35 -7.62
N SER A 12 -4.73 -12.16 -7.80
CA SER A 12 -4.96 -11.52 -9.10
C SER A 12 -3.72 -10.76 -9.62
N TRP A 13 -2.65 -11.51 -9.88
CA TRP A 13 -1.44 -11.04 -10.54
C TRP A 13 -0.97 -12.04 -11.59
N SER A 14 -0.81 -11.60 -12.84
CA SER A 14 -0.45 -12.45 -13.97
C SER A 14 0.56 -11.79 -14.91
N GLN A 15 0.93 -12.50 -15.97
CA GLN A 15 1.78 -11.95 -17.02
C GLN A 15 1.15 -10.70 -17.68
N GLU A 16 -0.19 -10.64 -17.77
CA GLU A 16 -0.89 -9.47 -18.32
C GLU A 16 -0.65 -8.21 -17.48
N ASP A 17 -0.52 -8.31 -16.16
CA ASP A 17 -0.17 -7.16 -15.32
C ASP A 17 1.24 -6.67 -15.64
N LEU A 18 2.18 -7.59 -15.91
CA LEU A 18 3.55 -7.25 -16.26
C LEU A 18 3.65 -6.61 -17.65
N ASP A 19 2.91 -7.16 -18.63
CA ASP A 19 2.86 -6.63 -19.98
C ASP A 19 2.24 -5.23 -19.98
N LEU A 20 1.12 -5.04 -19.26
CA LEU A 20 0.50 -3.74 -19.08
C LEU A 20 1.43 -2.74 -18.38
N LEU A 21 2.15 -3.15 -17.34
CA LEU A 21 3.13 -2.28 -16.68
C LEU A 21 4.28 -1.89 -17.60
N SER A 22 4.73 -2.81 -18.45
CA SER A 22 5.76 -2.52 -19.45
C SER A 22 5.28 -1.47 -20.46
N GLU A 23 4.01 -1.53 -20.88
CA GLU A 23 3.43 -0.56 -21.81
C GLU A 23 3.17 0.80 -21.14
N LEU A 24 2.64 0.80 -19.92
CA LEU A 24 2.41 2.02 -19.13
C LEU A 24 3.70 2.76 -18.77
N ASN A 25 4.82 2.02 -18.67
CA ASN A 25 6.15 2.51 -18.36
C ASN A 25 6.18 3.52 -17.18
N PRO A 26 5.67 3.13 -15.99
CA PRO A 26 5.79 3.96 -14.79
C PRO A 26 7.25 3.98 -14.32
N ASP A 27 7.62 5.06 -13.64
CA ASP A 27 8.97 5.19 -13.05
C ASP A 27 9.16 4.18 -11.91
N GLY A 28 8.09 3.78 -11.23
CA GLY A 28 8.13 2.74 -10.20
C GLY A 28 6.76 2.15 -9.87
N ILE A 29 6.76 1.10 -9.05
CA ILE A 29 5.55 0.40 -8.60
C ILE A 29 5.55 0.11 -7.10
N LEU A 30 4.39 0.29 -6.47
CA LEU A 30 4.15 0.01 -5.06
C LEU A 30 3.13 -1.12 -4.90
N PHE A 31 3.37 -2.01 -3.95
CA PHE A 31 2.44 -3.07 -3.55
C PHE A 31 2.03 -2.89 -2.10
N VAL A 32 0.74 -2.71 -1.83
CA VAL A 32 0.19 -2.50 -0.47
C VAL A 32 -0.23 -3.78 0.23
N GLY A 33 0.30 -4.94 -0.15
CA GLY A 33 0.08 -6.22 0.53
C GLY A 33 -1.16 -6.98 0.08
N ASP A 34 -1.47 -8.05 0.82
CA ASP A 34 -2.46 -9.07 0.49
C ASP A 34 -2.27 -9.58 -0.94
N LEU A 35 -1.04 -10.04 -1.22
CA LEU A 35 -0.62 -10.57 -2.50
C LEU A 35 -1.41 -11.84 -2.84
N SER A 36 -1.36 -12.86 -1.98
CA SER A 36 -2.00 -14.16 -2.25
C SER A 36 -2.00 -15.15 -1.08
N ASP A 37 -2.42 -14.75 0.12
CA ASP A 37 -2.59 -15.67 1.27
C ASP A 37 -1.34 -16.55 1.59
N GLY A 38 -0.12 -16.04 1.31
CA GLY A 38 1.14 -16.77 1.49
C GLY A 38 1.62 -17.59 0.29
N ASP A 39 0.93 -17.54 -0.84
CA ASP A 39 1.40 -18.19 -2.08
C ASP A 39 2.64 -17.49 -2.65
N LEU A 40 3.73 -18.24 -2.75
CA LEU A 40 5.03 -17.76 -3.20
C LEU A 40 5.08 -17.37 -4.69
N ARG A 41 4.09 -17.78 -5.50
CA ARG A 41 4.09 -17.51 -6.95
C ARG A 41 4.08 -16.01 -7.26
N ILE A 42 3.27 -15.23 -6.54
CA ILE A 42 3.17 -13.80 -6.77
C ILE A 42 4.41 -13.07 -6.25
N ALA A 43 4.91 -13.40 -5.06
CA ALA A 43 6.17 -12.85 -4.56
C ALA A 43 7.32 -13.09 -5.55
N ARG A 44 7.39 -14.29 -6.15
CA ARG A 44 8.38 -14.63 -7.20
C ARG A 44 8.15 -13.87 -8.51
N ALA A 45 6.90 -13.57 -8.87
CA ALA A 45 6.62 -12.75 -10.05
C ALA A 45 7.04 -11.29 -9.82
N ILE A 46 6.72 -10.73 -8.65
CA ILE A 46 7.09 -9.37 -8.25
C ILE A 46 8.61 -9.21 -8.15
N SER A 47 9.33 -10.24 -7.66
CA SER A 47 10.79 -10.17 -7.55
C SER A 47 11.51 -10.00 -8.90
N LYS A 48 10.86 -10.40 -10.01
CA LYS A 48 11.39 -10.26 -11.37
C LYS A 48 11.11 -8.91 -12.03
N ILE A 49 10.32 -8.04 -11.39
CA ILE A 49 10.02 -6.70 -11.93
C ILE A 49 11.31 -5.88 -11.97
N SER A 50 11.65 -5.34 -13.14
CA SER A 50 12.88 -4.57 -13.36
C SER A 50 12.78 -3.11 -12.90
N ILE A 51 11.58 -2.52 -12.95
CA ILE A 51 11.37 -1.15 -12.46
C ILE A 51 11.49 -1.06 -10.93
N PRO A 52 11.90 0.10 -10.37
CA PRO A 52 11.90 0.37 -8.94
C PRO A 52 10.60 -0.08 -8.28
N THR A 53 10.71 -0.95 -7.28
CA THR A 53 9.57 -1.62 -6.67
C THR A 53 9.69 -1.58 -5.15
N SER A 54 8.60 -1.25 -4.46
CA SER A 54 8.48 -1.44 -3.02
C SER A 54 7.25 -2.25 -2.68
N VAL A 55 7.40 -3.16 -1.72
CA VAL A 55 6.37 -4.08 -1.25
C VAL A 55 6.29 -3.97 0.26
N ILE A 56 5.07 -3.82 0.77
CA ILE A 56 4.72 -4.11 2.15
C ILE A 56 3.77 -5.30 2.13
N LEU A 57 4.03 -6.32 2.95
CA LEU A 57 3.15 -7.49 3.04
C LEU A 57 1.92 -7.19 3.90
N GLY A 58 0.79 -7.77 3.52
CA GLY A 58 -0.50 -7.64 4.20
C GLY A 58 -0.80 -8.77 5.17
N ASN A 59 -1.93 -8.67 5.88
CA ASN A 59 -2.26 -9.65 6.92
C ASN A 59 -2.54 -11.05 6.37
N HIS A 60 -2.98 -11.16 5.11
CA HIS A 60 -3.17 -12.44 4.45
C HIS A 60 -1.83 -13.07 4.04
N ASP A 61 -0.83 -12.26 3.71
CA ASP A 61 0.45 -12.76 3.21
C ASP A 61 1.23 -13.59 4.23
N ARG A 62 1.01 -13.41 5.54
CA ARG A 62 1.66 -14.28 6.54
C ARG A 62 1.25 -15.75 6.41
N GLY A 63 0.18 -16.06 5.67
CA GLY A 63 -0.40 -17.39 5.56
C GLY A 63 -1.02 -17.85 6.89
N GLN A 64 -1.22 -19.17 7.00
CA GLN A 64 -1.71 -19.81 8.23
C GLN A 64 -0.59 -20.53 9.01
N ASP A 65 0.66 -20.38 8.54
CA ASP A 65 1.82 -21.07 9.09
C ASP A 65 2.42 -20.29 10.27
N ARG A 66 2.07 -20.73 11.47
CA ARG A 66 2.53 -20.14 12.74
C ARG A 66 4.04 -20.12 12.93
N SER A 67 4.80 -20.96 12.22
CA SER A 67 6.27 -20.95 12.29
C SER A 67 6.91 -19.74 11.61
N GLY A 68 6.15 -19.05 10.75
CA GLY A 68 6.63 -17.93 9.97
C GLY A 68 7.47 -18.33 8.76
N ASP A 69 7.60 -19.62 8.42
CA ASP A 69 8.41 -20.08 7.28
C ASP A 69 7.85 -19.57 5.95
N ILE A 70 6.53 -19.57 5.78
CA ILE A 70 5.87 -18.99 4.59
C ILE A 70 6.17 -17.49 4.46
N LEU A 71 6.12 -16.75 5.57
CA LEU A 71 6.41 -15.33 5.59
C LEU A 71 7.89 -15.08 5.26
N ARG A 72 8.81 -15.84 5.88
CA ARG A 72 10.25 -15.76 5.62
C ARG A 72 10.58 -16.04 4.15
N ALA A 73 9.99 -17.09 3.58
CA ALA A 73 10.19 -17.44 2.18
C ALA A 73 9.73 -16.32 1.22
N GLN A 74 8.62 -15.62 1.52
CA GLN A 74 8.20 -14.47 0.72
C GLN A 74 9.16 -13.29 0.85
N LEU A 75 9.62 -12.99 2.07
CA LEU A 75 10.59 -11.93 2.30
C LEU A 75 11.91 -12.21 1.57
N ASP A 76 12.38 -13.47 1.60
CA ASP A 76 13.58 -13.90 0.87
C ASP A 76 13.43 -13.76 -0.65
N LEU A 77 12.25 -14.08 -1.19
CA LEU A 77 11.95 -13.90 -2.62
C LEU A 77 11.90 -12.42 -3.00
N LEU A 78 11.27 -11.58 -2.18
CA LEU A 78 11.14 -10.14 -2.42
C LEU A 78 12.48 -9.41 -2.25
N GLY A 79 13.34 -9.89 -1.37
CA GLY A 79 14.65 -9.30 -1.08
C GLY A 79 14.54 -7.81 -0.77
N GLU A 80 15.31 -7.00 -1.50
CA GLU A 80 15.35 -5.54 -1.32
C GLU A 80 14.06 -4.81 -1.71
N LYS A 81 13.13 -5.47 -2.40
CA LYS A 81 11.81 -4.89 -2.72
C LYS A 81 10.92 -4.82 -1.49
N ASN A 82 11.14 -5.64 -0.48
CA ASN A 82 10.43 -5.52 0.79
C ASN A 82 10.94 -4.30 1.57
N CYS A 83 10.05 -3.38 1.92
CA CYS A 83 10.40 -2.17 2.67
C CYS A 83 9.89 -2.14 4.12
N SER A 84 9.39 -3.27 4.65
CA SER A 84 8.91 -3.39 6.03
C SER A 84 9.85 -2.73 7.05
N TRP A 85 9.35 -1.72 7.76
CA TRP A 85 10.10 -0.93 8.75
C TRP A 85 11.41 -0.31 8.24
N ASN A 86 11.54 -0.08 6.93
CA ASN A 86 12.80 0.33 6.32
C ASN A 86 12.57 1.36 5.20
N LEU A 87 13.65 2.05 4.85
CA LEU A 87 13.70 2.87 3.64
C LEU A 87 13.93 1.97 2.43
N SER A 88 13.09 2.13 1.41
CA SER A 88 13.20 1.40 0.15
C SER A 88 14.47 1.82 -0.61
N LYS A 89 15.11 0.85 -1.27
CA LYS A 89 16.29 1.09 -2.09
C LYS A 89 15.90 1.38 -3.53
N TRP A 90 15.44 2.60 -3.79
CA TRP A 90 15.17 3.07 -5.15
C TRP A 90 16.38 3.83 -5.70
N ASN A 91 16.78 3.52 -6.94
CA ASN A 91 17.86 4.23 -7.63
C ASN A 91 17.40 5.56 -8.27
N LEU A 92 16.12 5.90 -8.16
CA LEU A 92 15.52 7.06 -8.82
C LEU A 92 15.93 8.41 -8.21
N ASN A 93 16.50 8.45 -7.01
CA ASN A 93 16.97 9.67 -6.33
C ASN A 93 15.98 10.87 -6.38
N GLU A 94 14.68 10.60 -6.45
CA GLU A 94 13.63 11.63 -6.59
C GLU A 94 12.43 11.38 -5.65
N LEU A 95 12.39 10.24 -4.97
CA LEU A 95 11.35 9.86 -4.01
C LEU A 95 11.94 8.95 -2.94
N SER A 96 11.60 9.23 -1.69
CA SER A 96 11.86 8.32 -0.58
C SER A 96 10.60 7.53 -0.24
N VAL A 97 10.69 6.20 -0.23
CA VAL A 97 9.59 5.31 0.16
C VAL A 97 9.95 4.58 1.45
N VAL A 98 9.24 4.86 2.54
CA VAL A 98 9.42 4.19 3.84
C VAL A 98 8.29 3.20 4.07
N GLY A 99 8.62 1.95 4.38
CA GLY A 99 7.60 0.96 4.76
C GLY A 99 7.21 1.06 6.23
N ALA A 100 5.92 0.90 6.49
CA ALA A 100 5.35 0.76 7.82
C ALA A 100 5.50 -0.68 8.35
N ARG A 101 4.64 -1.04 9.30
CA ARG A 101 4.57 -2.39 9.86
C ARG A 101 4.09 -3.41 8.82
N PRO A 102 4.79 -4.55 8.63
CA PRO A 102 4.30 -5.65 7.80
C PRO A 102 3.13 -6.39 8.42
N CYS A 103 2.33 -7.01 7.57
CA CYS A 103 1.30 -7.97 7.94
C CYS A 103 0.27 -7.45 8.96
N SER A 104 0.04 -6.14 8.95
CA SER A 104 -0.88 -5.49 9.86
C SER A 104 -2.32 -5.87 9.55
N ALA A 105 -3.09 -6.35 10.52
CA ALA A 105 -4.54 -6.57 10.34
C ALA A 105 -5.38 -5.33 10.68
N GLY A 106 -4.76 -4.15 10.83
CA GLY A 106 -5.40 -2.94 11.33
C GLY A 106 -5.83 -3.04 12.79
N GLY A 107 -6.70 -2.11 13.20
CA GLY A 107 -7.35 -2.13 14.52
C GLY A 107 -6.42 -1.78 15.69
N GLY A 108 -5.42 -0.92 15.47
CA GLY A 108 -4.48 -0.47 16.49
C GLY A 108 -3.09 -1.10 16.35
N PHE A 109 -2.58 -1.73 17.42
CA PHE A 109 -1.27 -2.37 17.38
C PHE A 109 -1.32 -3.83 17.84
N PHE A 110 -0.99 -4.73 16.91
CA PHE A 110 -0.91 -6.16 17.16
C PHE A 110 0.09 -6.79 16.19
N LEU A 111 0.84 -7.79 16.68
CA LEU A 111 1.69 -8.64 15.85
C LEU A 111 1.18 -10.07 15.94
N ALA A 112 0.97 -10.66 14.77
CA ALA A 112 0.61 -12.05 14.65
C ALA A 112 1.77 -12.96 15.11
N PRO A 113 1.50 -14.19 15.59
CA PRO A 113 2.54 -15.16 15.91
C PRO A 113 3.57 -15.32 14.78
N GLU A 114 3.12 -15.42 13.53
CA GLU A 114 3.95 -15.58 12.34
C GLU A 114 4.94 -14.42 12.16
N VAL A 115 4.47 -13.20 12.43
CA VAL A 115 5.27 -11.97 12.34
C VAL A 115 6.31 -11.93 13.47
N LYS A 116 5.94 -12.40 14.66
CA LYS A 116 6.85 -12.49 15.81
C LYS A 116 7.96 -13.52 15.59
N GLU A 117 7.66 -14.66 14.96
CA GLU A 117 8.68 -15.67 14.62
C GLU A 117 9.69 -15.15 13.59
N VAL A 118 9.27 -14.27 12.68
CA VAL A 118 10.16 -13.73 11.64
C VAL A 118 10.91 -12.48 12.09
N PHE A 119 10.26 -11.56 12.78
CA PHE A 119 10.81 -10.24 13.12
C PHE A 119 11.14 -10.06 14.61
N GLY A 120 10.85 -11.05 15.43
CA GLY A 120 10.92 -10.96 16.89
C GLY A 120 9.71 -10.26 17.51
N GLU A 121 9.69 -10.22 18.84
CA GLU A 121 8.76 -9.38 19.58
C GLU A 121 9.10 -7.91 19.36
N VAL A 122 8.21 -7.18 18.69
CA VAL A 122 8.36 -5.74 18.45
C VAL A 122 7.26 -5.00 19.20
N SER A 123 7.66 -4.12 20.11
CA SER A 123 6.70 -3.31 20.86
C SER A 123 6.09 -2.21 19.98
N LEU A 124 4.96 -1.62 20.43
CA LEU A 124 4.38 -0.44 19.78
C LEU A 124 5.42 0.68 19.58
N ASN A 125 6.18 0.98 20.63
CA ASN A 125 7.20 2.04 20.59
C ASN A 125 8.33 1.68 19.64
N GLU A 126 8.73 0.41 19.59
CA GLU A 126 9.77 -0.04 18.69
C GLU A 126 9.33 0.03 17.22
N SER A 127 8.09 -0.37 16.90
CA SER A 127 7.53 -0.18 15.56
C SER A 127 7.55 1.29 15.14
N VAL A 128 7.07 2.19 16.02
CA VAL A 128 7.13 3.64 15.80
C VAL A 128 8.57 4.10 15.54
N LEU A 129 9.52 3.70 16.39
CA LEU A 129 10.92 4.07 16.28
C LEU A 129 11.53 3.59 14.96
N ARG A 130 11.20 2.38 14.50
CA ARG A 130 11.68 1.84 13.22
C ARG A 130 11.18 2.68 12.04
N ILE A 131 9.87 3.00 11.99
CA ILE A 131 9.28 3.83 10.93
C ILE A 131 9.92 5.24 10.93
N VAL A 132 10.03 5.87 12.11
CA VAL A 132 10.60 7.21 12.26
C VAL A 132 12.09 7.22 11.89
N SER A 133 12.84 6.18 12.25
CA SER A 133 14.27 6.08 11.92
C SER A 133 14.49 5.90 10.42
N ALA A 134 13.65 5.09 9.76
CA ALA A 134 13.66 4.95 8.30
C ALA A 134 13.32 6.28 7.60
N ALA A 135 12.38 7.06 8.14
CA ALA A 135 12.10 8.40 7.62
C ALA A 135 13.22 9.41 7.87
N LYS A 136 14.04 9.23 8.92
CA LYS A 136 15.24 10.05 9.17
C LYS A 136 16.41 9.70 8.27
N SER A 137 16.53 8.46 7.82
CA SER A 137 17.57 8.05 6.87
C SER A 137 17.25 8.46 5.43
N ALA A 138 16.00 8.82 5.14
CA ALA A 138 15.57 9.35 3.85
C ALA A 138 16.15 10.76 3.59
N PRO A 139 16.68 11.03 2.38
CA PRO A 139 17.08 12.38 1.97
C PRO A 139 15.95 13.40 2.17
N LEU A 140 16.28 14.57 2.73
CA LEU A 140 15.30 15.61 3.09
C LEU A 140 14.79 16.41 1.90
N ASP A 141 15.55 16.43 0.80
CA ASP A 141 15.25 17.08 -0.46
C ASP A 141 14.30 16.27 -1.36
N PHE A 142 14.14 14.97 -1.10
CA PHE A 142 13.18 14.13 -1.82
C PHE A 142 11.83 14.12 -1.09
N PRO A 143 10.68 14.10 -1.79
CA PRO A 143 9.39 13.83 -1.16
C PRO A 143 9.40 12.50 -0.40
N LEU A 144 8.64 12.43 0.69
CA LEU A 144 8.47 11.21 1.48
C LEU A 144 7.10 10.59 1.25
N LEU A 145 7.12 9.34 0.78
CA LEU A 145 5.98 8.45 0.72
C LEU A 145 6.12 7.39 1.82
N ILE A 146 5.05 7.16 2.58
CA ILE A 146 4.98 6.04 3.52
C ILE A 146 4.08 4.96 2.93
N LEU A 147 4.59 3.74 2.82
CA LEU A 147 3.88 2.58 2.29
C LEU A 147 3.46 1.66 3.46
N ALA A 148 2.17 1.39 3.57
CA ALA A 148 1.62 0.52 4.61
C ALA A 148 0.62 -0.47 4.02
N HIS A 149 0.33 -1.57 4.71
CA HIS A 149 -0.82 -2.39 4.32
C HIS A 149 -2.11 -1.82 4.93
N SER A 150 -2.14 -1.55 6.23
CA SER A 150 -3.24 -0.82 6.87
C SER A 150 -2.90 0.66 7.02
N GLY A 151 -3.87 1.54 6.78
CA GLY A 151 -3.70 2.99 6.95
C GLY A 151 -3.60 3.39 8.43
N PRO A 152 -3.25 4.65 8.75
CA PRO A 152 -3.12 5.10 10.14
C PRO A 152 -4.47 5.24 10.84
N VAL A 153 -4.45 5.18 12.18
CA VAL A 153 -5.58 5.66 13.01
C VAL A 153 -5.91 7.13 12.72
N GLY A 154 -7.15 7.52 12.96
CA GLY A 154 -7.67 8.88 12.72
C GLY A 154 -8.45 9.03 11.42
N LEU A 155 -8.53 7.97 10.60
CA LEU A 155 -9.20 7.96 9.29
C LEU A 155 -10.38 6.99 9.22
N GLY A 156 -10.86 6.47 10.35
CA GLY A 156 -11.91 5.45 10.39
C GLY A 156 -13.17 5.83 11.17
N SER A 157 -13.63 7.09 11.05
CA SER A 157 -14.82 7.60 11.75
C SER A 157 -16.12 6.85 11.43
N GLU A 158 -16.26 6.34 10.22
CA GLU A 158 -17.42 5.58 9.72
C GLU A 158 -16.93 4.40 8.88
N SER A 159 -17.81 3.44 8.54
CA SER A 159 -17.43 2.30 7.70
C SER A 159 -17.00 2.71 6.29
N SER A 160 -17.46 3.87 5.83
CA SER A 160 -17.11 4.47 4.54
C SER A 160 -15.87 5.39 4.60
N SER A 161 -15.27 5.59 5.77
CA SER A 161 -14.03 6.36 5.92
C SER A 161 -12.80 5.51 5.56
N PRO A 162 -11.68 6.10 5.09
CA PRO A 162 -10.52 5.39 4.52
C PRO A 162 -9.98 4.21 5.34
N CYS A 163 -10.06 4.26 6.68
CA CYS A 163 -9.65 3.19 7.60
C CYS A 163 -10.83 2.66 8.44
N GLY A 164 -12.07 2.77 7.95
CA GLY A 164 -13.27 2.34 8.65
C GLY A 164 -13.53 0.85 8.54
N ARG A 165 -13.79 0.18 9.67
CA ARG A 165 -14.21 -1.24 9.66
C ARG A 165 -15.65 -1.39 9.17
N ASP A 166 -15.84 -2.18 8.13
CA ASP A 166 -17.12 -2.40 7.46
C ASP A 166 -17.62 -3.85 7.49
N TRP A 167 -16.87 -4.78 8.09
CA TRP A 167 -17.25 -6.20 8.20
C TRP A 167 -17.85 -6.60 9.54
N LYS A 168 -17.93 -5.66 10.51
CA LYS A 168 -18.55 -5.90 11.82
C LYS A 168 -19.08 -4.60 12.42
N LEU A 169 -20.34 -4.64 12.87
CA LEU A 169 -21.01 -3.53 13.55
C LEU A 169 -20.73 -3.52 15.07
N PRO A 170 -20.65 -2.34 15.71
CA PRO A 170 -20.58 -1.02 15.08
C PRO A 170 -19.26 -0.84 14.31
N SER A 171 -19.26 0.04 13.32
CA SER A 171 -18.03 0.50 12.67
C SER A 171 -17.13 1.17 13.70
N MET A 172 -15.83 1.10 13.48
CA MET A 172 -14.83 1.79 14.28
C MET A 172 -13.58 2.05 13.45
N ASP A 173 -12.69 2.89 13.99
CA ASP A 173 -11.39 3.13 13.40
C ASP A 173 -10.55 1.86 13.42
N TRP A 174 -10.14 1.44 12.23
CA TRP A 174 -9.37 0.22 11.99
C TRP A 174 -7.94 0.51 11.53
N GLY A 175 -7.47 1.74 11.71
CA GLY A 175 -6.10 2.10 11.36
C GLY A 175 -5.04 1.59 12.33
N ASP A 176 -3.79 1.71 11.90
CA ASP A 176 -2.58 1.35 12.64
C ASP A 176 -2.17 2.44 13.62
N LYS A 177 -2.05 2.07 14.90
CA LYS A 177 -1.72 3.00 15.98
C LYS A 177 -0.26 3.46 15.92
N ASP A 178 0.66 2.54 15.65
CA ASP A 178 2.07 2.84 15.42
C ASP A 178 2.26 3.78 14.23
N LEU A 179 1.57 3.53 13.12
CA LEU A 179 1.68 4.39 11.94
C LEU A 179 1.19 5.81 12.22
N GLY A 180 0.05 5.97 12.90
CA GLY A 180 -0.45 7.30 13.31
C GLY A 180 0.57 8.06 14.18
N ILE A 181 1.11 7.39 15.22
CA ILE A 181 2.13 8.00 16.09
C ILE A 181 3.42 8.33 15.31
N ALA A 182 3.85 7.44 14.41
CA ALA A 182 5.06 7.65 13.60
C ALA A 182 4.92 8.88 12.69
N ILE A 183 3.77 9.05 12.02
CA ILE A 183 3.49 10.22 11.18
C ILE A 183 3.59 11.51 12.00
N ASP A 184 3.00 11.55 13.19
CA ASP A 184 3.08 12.71 14.09
C ASP A 184 4.50 13.00 14.57
N GLN A 185 5.33 11.96 14.76
CA GLN A 185 6.74 12.15 15.09
C GLN A 185 7.58 12.61 13.90
N ILE A 186 7.30 12.10 12.70
CA ILE A 186 7.98 12.50 11.46
C ILE A 186 7.74 13.98 11.16
N ARG A 187 6.51 14.47 11.38
CA ARG A 187 6.12 15.88 11.22
C ARG A 187 6.98 16.88 11.97
N LYS A 188 7.65 16.46 13.04
CA LYS A 188 8.55 17.33 13.81
C LYS A 188 9.80 17.73 13.02
N PHE A 189 10.14 17.02 11.94
CA PHE A 189 11.30 17.32 11.10
C PHE A 189 11.03 17.32 9.60
N ARG A 190 9.92 16.73 9.12
CA ARG A 190 9.44 16.83 7.73
C ARG A 190 7.97 16.43 7.61
N ILE A 191 7.24 16.94 6.64
CA ILE A 191 5.85 16.51 6.37
C ILE A 191 5.90 15.39 5.32
N PRO A 192 5.33 14.19 5.58
CA PRO A 192 5.14 13.20 4.53
C PRO A 192 4.16 13.73 3.48
N GLU A 193 4.54 13.69 2.20
CA GLU A 193 3.68 14.10 1.09
C GLU A 193 2.49 13.14 0.91
N LEU A 194 2.74 11.83 1.09
CA LEU A 194 1.76 10.79 0.81
C LEU A 194 1.92 9.57 1.73
N VAL A 195 0.81 9.04 2.20
CA VAL A 195 0.71 7.71 2.82
C VAL A 195 -0.16 6.84 1.92
N VAL A 196 0.42 5.76 1.38
CA VAL A 196 -0.29 4.80 0.52
C VAL A 196 -0.52 3.52 1.30
N PHE A 197 -1.76 3.02 1.29
CA PHE A 197 -2.14 1.81 2.01
C PHE A 197 -3.26 1.02 1.33
N GLY A 198 -3.61 -0.14 1.88
CA GLY A 198 -4.67 -1.03 1.39
C GLY A 198 -5.55 -1.55 2.52
N HIS A 199 -5.69 -2.88 2.60
CA HIS A 199 -6.40 -3.67 3.63
C HIS A 199 -7.92 -3.49 3.65
N THR A 200 -8.37 -2.28 3.93
CA THR A 200 -9.79 -1.99 3.89
C THR A 200 -10.15 -1.88 2.40
N HIS A 201 -11.01 -2.75 1.86
CA HIS A 201 -11.32 -2.79 0.41
C HIS A 201 -12.28 -1.68 -0.04
N HIS A 202 -12.13 -1.15 -1.26
CA HIS A 202 -12.96 -0.06 -1.78
C HIS A 202 -14.47 -0.31 -1.68
N GLN A 203 -14.93 -1.50 -2.08
CA GLN A 203 -16.33 -1.89 -1.93
C GLN A 203 -16.61 -2.31 -0.49
N LEU A 204 -17.69 -1.75 0.08
CA LEU A 204 -18.04 -2.07 1.46
C LEU A 204 -18.63 -3.49 1.59
N ARG A 205 -18.10 -4.28 2.52
CA ARG A 205 -18.60 -5.63 2.82
C ARG A 205 -20.01 -5.59 3.40
N ILE A 206 -20.28 -4.65 4.32
CA ILE A 206 -21.63 -4.38 4.82
C ILE A 206 -22.05 -2.99 4.32
N GLY A 207 -22.81 -2.97 3.22
CA GLY A 207 -23.31 -1.72 2.67
C GLY A 207 -23.88 -1.79 1.26
N GLY A 208 -24.03 -2.99 0.69
CA GLY A 208 -24.51 -3.18 -0.68
C GLY A 208 -23.46 -2.74 -1.69
N ASN A 209 -23.85 -1.87 -2.63
CA ASN A 209 -22.97 -1.35 -3.69
C ASN A 209 -22.24 -0.05 -3.29
N ARG A 210 -22.24 0.29 -2.00
CA ARG A 210 -21.55 1.49 -1.51
C ARG A 210 -20.04 1.27 -1.49
N THR A 211 -19.31 2.34 -1.78
CA THR A 211 -17.86 2.38 -1.74
C THR A 211 -17.36 3.26 -0.59
N ARG A 212 -16.14 2.98 -0.15
CA ARG A 212 -15.40 3.81 0.81
C ARG A 212 -14.80 5.03 0.11
N LYS A 213 -14.62 6.13 0.85
CA LYS A 213 -13.67 7.18 0.49
C LYS A 213 -12.26 6.60 0.46
N THR A 214 -11.57 6.76 -0.66
CA THR A 214 -10.23 6.20 -0.86
C THR A 214 -9.12 7.23 -0.73
N PHE A 215 -9.48 8.51 -0.62
CA PHE A 215 -8.53 9.61 -0.47
C PHE A 215 -8.91 10.56 0.66
N ALA A 216 -7.91 11.06 1.37
CA ALA A 216 -8.05 12.16 2.31
C ALA A 216 -6.78 13.02 2.29
N GLN A 217 -6.90 14.28 2.68
CA GLN A 217 -5.77 15.15 2.97
C GLN A 217 -6.02 15.83 4.30
N ASP A 218 -5.01 15.85 5.17
CA ASP A 218 -5.13 16.53 6.45
C ASP A 218 -4.69 17.99 6.39
N LEU A 219 -4.85 18.68 7.52
CA LEU A 219 -4.53 20.10 7.68
C LEU A 219 -3.04 20.41 7.55
N TRP A 220 -2.15 19.40 7.67
CA TRP A 220 -0.71 19.55 7.47
C TRP A 220 -0.31 19.37 6.00
N GLY A 221 -1.24 18.94 5.15
CA GLY A 221 -1.02 18.70 3.73
C GLY A 221 -0.57 17.28 3.39
N THR A 222 -0.51 16.36 4.35
CA THR A 222 -0.25 14.94 4.08
C THR A 222 -1.47 14.35 3.38
N SER A 223 -1.25 13.70 2.25
CA SER A 223 -2.29 12.97 1.52
C SER A 223 -2.30 11.50 1.94
N TYR A 224 -3.47 10.88 1.92
CA TYR A 224 -3.70 9.49 2.28
C TYR A 224 -4.44 8.82 1.15
N LEU A 225 -3.90 7.74 0.60
CA LEU A 225 -4.46 7.01 -0.53
C LEU A 225 -4.63 5.54 -0.19
N ASN A 226 -5.89 5.09 -0.13
CA ASN A 226 -6.25 3.67 -0.04
C ASN A 226 -6.34 3.07 -1.45
N ALA A 227 -5.45 2.13 -1.76
CA ALA A 227 -5.32 1.47 -3.06
C ALA A 227 -5.93 0.05 -3.12
N ALA A 228 -6.68 -0.40 -2.10
CA ALA A 228 -7.28 -1.73 -1.99
C ALA A 228 -8.52 -1.91 -2.88
N CYS A 229 -8.34 -1.88 -4.19
CA CYS A 229 -9.40 -2.16 -5.15
C CYS A 229 -9.58 -3.66 -5.34
N VAL A 230 -10.65 -4.22 -4.76
CA VAL A 230 -10.96 -5.66 -4.84
C VAL A 230 -12.42 -5.83 -5.26
N PRO A 231 -12.71 -6.53 -6.39
CA PRO A 231 -11.74 -7.10 -7.33
C PRO A 231 -10.99 -6.01 -8.14
N ARG A 232 -9.73 -6.28 -8.49
CA ARG A 232 -8.91 -5.40 -9.35
C ARG A 232 -8.99 -5.72 -10.85
N ARG A 233 -9.75 -6.75 -11.19
CA ARG A 233 -10.04 -7.17 -12.57
C ARG A 233 -11.52 -7.02 -12.83
N GLY A 234 -11.86 -6.62 -14.04
CA GLY A 234 -13.24 -6.41 -14.46
C GLY A 234 -13.37 -6.58 -15.97
N ILE A 235 -14.59 -6.39 -16.46
CA ILE A 235 -14.90 -6.41 -17.88
C ILE A 235 -15.73 -5.16 -18.18
N ASP A 236 -15.42 -4.44 -19.25
CA ASP A 236 -16.19 -3.27 -19.66
C ASP A 236 -17.45 -3.65 -20.49
N SER A 237 -18.23 -2.65 -20.92
CA SER A 237 -19.44 -2.91 -21.70
C SER A 237 -19.19 -3.50 -23.08
N ALA A 238 -17.96 -3.44 -23.59
CA ALA A 238 -17.56 -4.04 -24.86
C ALA A 238 -17.03 -5.48 -24.69
N GLY A 239 -16.95 -5.98 -23.45
CA GLY A 239 -16.41 -7.31 -23.16
C GLY A 239 -14.89 -7.33 -23.00
N GLU A 240 -14.24 -6.17 -22.92
CA GLU A 240 -12.78 -6.09 -22.79
C GLU A 240 -12.34 -6.20 -21.33
N ASN A 241 -11.26 -6.96 -21.10
CA ASN A 241 -10.67 -7.12 -19.77
C ASN A 241 -10.09 -5.79 -19.28
N LEU A 242 -10.39 -5.47 -18.03
CA LEU A 242 -9.87 -4.30 -17.34
C LEU A 242 -8.95 -4.71 -16.18
N CYS A 243 -7.89 -3.93 -15.98
CA CYS A 243 -7.00 -4.03 -14.82
C CYS A 243 -6.91 -2.68 -14.10
N HIS A 244 -7.07 -2.68 -12.79
CA HIS A 244 -6.98 -1.47 -11.97
C HIS A 244 -5.55 -1.18 -11.50
N PHE A 245 -5.06 0.04 -11.65
CA PHE A 245 -3.95 0.54 -10.82
C PHE A 245 -4.35 1.88 -10.21
N SER A 246 -3.98 2.10 -8.93
CA SER A 246 -3.93 3.47 -8.44
C SER A 246 -2.67 4.13 -9.02
N TRP A 247 -2.75 5.43 -9.27
CA TRP A 247 -1.71 6.14 -9.99
C TRP A 247 -1.45 7.48 -9.31
N ILE A 248 -0.17 7.76 -9.07
CA ILE A 248 0.27 9.01 -8.47
C ILE A 248 1.36 9.64 -9.32
N GLU A 249 1.40 10.96 -9.33
CA GLU A 249 2.43 11.72 -10.04
C GLU A 249 3.02 12.77 -9.12
N PHE A 250 4.34 12.81 -9.10
CA PHE A 250 5.13 13.83 -8.42
C PHE A 250 5.81 14.73 -9.44
N SER A 251 5.80 16.02 -9.14
CA SER A 251 6.55 17.05 -9.86
C SER A 251 7.14 18.03 -8.85
N ASN A 252 8.41 18.41 -9.01
CA ASN A 252 9.13 19.32 -8.13
C ASN A 252 8.98 18.98 -6.63
N GLY A 253 9.10 17.68 -6.30
CA GLY A 253 8.98 17.19 -4.93
C GLY A 253 7.59 17.29 -4.31
N LYS A 254 6.54 17.49 -5.11
CA LYS A 254 5.14 17.57 -4.65
C LYS A 254 4.24 16.59 -5.37
N LEU A 255 3.29 16.03 -4.64
CA LEU A 255 2.21 15.23 -5.21
C LEU A 255 1.27 16.15 -5.98
N ILE A 256 1.23 16.00 -7.30
CA ILE A 256 0.39 16.80 -8.20
C ILE A 256 -0.85 16.04 -8.66
N HIS A 257 -0.79 14.71 -8.69
CA HIS A 257 -1.89 13.89 -9.19
C HIS A 257 -2.07 12.62 -8.35
N ALA A 258 -3.32 12.24 -8.09
CA ALA A 258 -3.71 10.94 -7.56
C ALA A 258 -5.02 10.48 -8.22
N SER A 259 -5.08 9.23 -8.66
CA SER A 259 -6.28 8.67 -9.30
C SER A 259 -6.35 7.15 -9.17
N HIS A 260 -7.57 6.61 -9.24
CA HIS A 260 -7.80 5.22 -9.60
C HIS A 260 -8.00 5.11 -11.10
N ARG A 261 -7.30 4.19 -11.77
CA ARG A 261 -7.36 4.01 -13.23
C ARG A 261 -7.63 2.55 -13.56
N TRP A 262 -8.57 2.33 -14.46
CA TRP A 262 -8.85 1.03 -15.06
C TRP A 262 -8.34 1.07 -16.49
N PHE A 263 -7.39 0.19 -16.77
CA PHE A 263 -6.73 0.08 -18.05
C PHE A 263 -7.24 -1.13 -18.81
N ARG A 264 -7.30 -1.00 -20.13
CA ARG A 264 -7.41 -2.11 -21.06
C ARG A 264 -6.04 -2.73 -21.30
N ASN A 265 -6.02 -3.85 -22.01
CA ASN A 265 -4.78 -4.56 -22.35
C ASN A 265 -3.84 -3.78 -23.28
N ASP A 266 -4.34 -2.76 -24.00
CA ASP A 266 -3.56 -1.85 -24.85
C ASP A 266 -3.09 -0.58 -24.11
N ALA A 267 -3.05 -0.65 -22.78
CA ALA A 267 -2.75 0.46 -21.86
C ALA A 267 -3.66 1.69 -21.97
N SER A 268 -4.74 1.66 -22.77
CA SER A 268 -5.71 2.74 -22.82
C SER A 268 -6.56 2.77 -21.53
N ILE A 269 -6.94 3.96 -21.10
CA ILE A 269 -7.75 4.14 -19.89
C ILE A 269 -9.22 3.95 -20.25
N ALA A 270 -9.85 2.93 -19.69
CA ALA A 270 -11.30 2.72 -19.79
C ALA A 270 -12.08 3.62 -18.83
N TYR A 271 -11.60 3.73 -17.59
CA TYR A 271 -12.21 4.58 -16.57
C TYR A 271 -11.12 5.18 -15.67
N LYS A 272 -11.34 6.42 -15.23
CA LYS A 272 -10.46 7.13 -14.31
C LYS A 272 -11.26 7.95 -13.32
N GLU A 273 -10.98 7.74 -12.05
CA GLU A 273 -11.45 8.58 -10.95
C GLU A 273 -10.28 9.46 -10.48
N ILE A 274 -10.41 10.77 -10.63
CA ILE A 274 -9.40 11.73 -10.17
C ILE A 274 -9.69 12.09 -8.72
N LEU A 275 -8.72 11.84 -7.84
CA LEU A 275 -8.80 12.10 -6.40
C LEU A 275 -8.08 13.41 -6.03
N LEU A 276 -7.02 13.71 -6.78
CA LEU A 276 -6.24 14.93 -6.68
C LEU A 276 -5.70 15.31 -8.06
N ASN A 277 -5.80 16.59 -8.42
CA ASN A 277 -5.13 17.19 -9.57
C ASN A 277 -4.81 18.65 -9.24
N LYS A 278 -3.52 19.00 -9.21
CA LYS A 278 -3.01 20.33 -8.83
C LYS A 278 -2.28 21.00 -9.99
#